data_AF-A0A5C5XMS4-F1
#
_entry.id   AF-A0A5C5XMS4-F1
#
_cell.length_a   1.000
_cell.length_b   1.000
_cell.length_c   1.000
_cell.angle_alpha   90.00
_cell.angle_beta   90.00
_cell.angle_gamma   90.00
#
_symmetry.space_group_name_H-M   'P 1'
#
loop_
_entity.id
_entity.type
_entity.pdbx_description
1 polymer ?
#
loop_
_entity_poly.entity_id
_entity_poly.type
_entity_poly.pdbx_seq_one_letter_code
_entity_poly.pdbx_strand_id
1 'polypeptide(L)'
;MYTQILTFGAALGSLAFIAGCGNDESPMLSKTSDASDTVVRSTSKTETDPAPKPGTATWPHWRGPHEDGISREQIDGGALNGMPPITWRHNIGIGYSTVSIADNRLYTMGHPEGTDHETVWCLDAESGKVHWSLTYPCPLLDHLHKGGPGATPTIDGNAVYVNSREGEVRRIDASTGNVTWEIDLSELLEIPLPEWGFTCSAIVRGDELILEAGRLIGLNKETGELKWQTEAHVPGYGTPEVFEFEGRPYLAALNNEGVSLVDLEKKAEIAFYEWESPYDTNSTTPLWHQGQLFVSTGYNIGCGMLDFDGQELTLDWQNKNMRNHMNSCVLKDGWLYGFDGNSHNRRTVTLKCVNWNTGELSWTERDLGCGALVATQEHLIILSDEGELVLADLDPQSFKERGRLKVLDEQCWTMPVLCNGYVYCRGAEGSLACVDLDTVRAAE
;
A
#
# COMPACT_ATOMS: atom_id res chain seq x y z
N MET A 1 57.76 15.32 22.74
CA MET A 1 58.19 15.24 24.15
C MET A 1 57.53 13.99 24.71
N TYR A 2 58.32 12.94 24.99
CA TYR A 2 58.12 11.77 25.88
C TYR A 2 56.73 11.07 25.94
N THR A 3 56.52 9.74 25.92
CA THR A 3 57.31 8.50 25.81
C THR A 3 56.32 7.32 25.65
N GLN A 4 56.79 6.24 25.01
CA GLN A 4 56.19 4.91 24.89
C GLN A 4 55.83 4.24 26.24
N ILE A 5 55.07 3.13 26.20
CA ILE A 5 55.50 1.82 26.74
C ILE A 5 54.64 0.69 26.11
N LEU A 6 55.34 -0.27 25.50
CA LEU A 6 54.88 -1.62 25.13
C LEU A 6 54.82 -2.52 26.37
N THR A 7 54.00 -3.59 26.38
CA THR A 7 54.55 -4.98 26.40
C THR A 7 53.52 -6.09 26.14
N PHE A 8 54.06 -7.13 25.50
CA PHE A 8 53.53 -8.45 25.12
C PHE A 8 53.30 -9.40 26.30
N GLY A 9 52.50 -10.46 26.07
CA GLY A 9 52.55 -11.71 26.84
C GLY A 9 51.72 -12.83 26.20
N ALA A 10 52.39 -13.75 25.49
CA ALA A 10 51.86 -15.01 24.97
C ALA A 10 52.21 -16.17 25.91
N ALA A 11 51.39 -17.23 25.97
CA ALA A 11 51.84 -18.59 26.30
C ALA A 11 50.81 -19.66 25.89
N LEU A 12 51.34 -20.74 25.30
CA LEU A 12 50.69 -21.96 24.83
C LEU A 12 50.40 -22.96 25.97
N GLY A 13 49.60 -24.01 25.68
CA GLY A 13 49.76 -25.30 26.36
C GLY A 13 48.61 -26.30 26.20
N SER A 14 48.74 -27.22 25.23
CA SER A 14 47.87 -28.37 24.96
C SER A 14 47.97 -29.48 26.03
N LEU A 15 46.93 -30.32 26.16
CA LEU A 15 47.05 -31.77 26.46
C LEU A 15 45.74 -32.53 26.18
N ALA A 16 45.87 -33.78 25.74
CA ALA A 16 44.85 -34.62 25.12
C ALA A 16 44.71 -36.00 25.82
N PHE A 17 43.65 -36.73 25.43
CA PHE A 17 43.30 -38.15 25.63
C PHE A 17 42.70 -38.54 27.02
N ILE A 18 41.71 -39.45 27.18
CA ILE A 18 41.41 -40.75 26.55
C ILE A 18 39.88 -41.04 26.58
N ALA A 19 39.45 -41.92 25.66
CA ALA A 19 38.12 -42.49 25.42
C ALA A 19 37.43 -43.25 26.58
N GLY A 20 36.10 -43.36 26.49
CA GLY A 20 35.28 -44.34 27.20
C GLY A 20 33.97 -44.61 26.44
N CYS A 21 33.78 -45.85 25.98
CA CYS A 21 32.55 -46.34 25.35
C CYS A 21 31.46 -46.58 26.40
N GLY A 22 30.20 -46.34 26.04
CA GLY A 22 29.04 -46.76 26.82
C GLY A 22 27.75 -46.51 26.04
N ASN A 23 27.23 -47.56 25.40
CA ASN A 23 25.84 -47.63 24.94
C ASN A 23 24.93 -47.71 26.16
N ASP A 24 23.83 -46.96 26.18
CA ASP A 24 22.59 -47.41 26.79
C ASP A 24 21.39 -46.72 26.11
N GLU A 25 20.34 -47.52 25.92
CA GLU A 25 19.21 -47.30 25.03
C GLU A 25 18.09 -46.43 25.64
N SER A 26 17.45 -45.65 24.75
CA SER A 26 16.01 -45.28 24.71
C SER A 26 15.44 -44.17 25.64
N PRO A 27 14.35 -43.47 25.24
CA PRO A 27 13.80 -43.26 23.89
C PRO A 27 13.57 -41.78 23.52
N MET A 28 13.42 -41.55 22.21
CA MET A 28 13.03 -40.29 21.60
C MET A 28 11.66 -39.80 22.07
N LEU A 29 11.60 -38.54 22.48
CA LEU A 29 10.40 -37.70 22.41
C LEU A 29 10.63 -36.66 21.32
N SER A 30 9.99 -36.90 20.17
CA SER A 30 9.93 -36.00 19.03
C SER A 30 9.27 -34.69 19.44
N LYS A 31 10.06 -33.61 19.56
CA LYS A 31 9.54 -32.26 19.43
C LYS A 31 9.36 -31.98 17.95
N THR A 32 8.14 -32.12 17.45
CA THR A 32 7.72 -31.46 16.22
C THR A 32 7.46 -30.00 16.55
N SER A 33 8.44 -29.15 16.27
CA SER A 33 8.23 -27.70 16.09
C SER A 33 8.57 -27.38 14.64
N ASP A 34 7.62 -27.64 13.75
CA ASP A 34 7.63 -27.08 12.41
C ASP A 34 6.43 -26.13 12.31
N ALA A 35 6.73 -24.85 12.47
CA ALA A 35 5.99 -23.74 11.90
C ALA A 35 7.02 -22.65 11.62
N SER A 36 7.83 -22.87 10.59
CA SER A 36 8.61 -21.82 9.95
C SER A 36 7.70 -21.11 8.95
N ASP A 37 6.87 -20.18 9.44
CA ASP A 37 6.21 -19.21 8.58
C ASP A 37 7.27 -18.22 8.09
N THR A 38 7.88 -18.59 6.97
CA THR A 38 8.74 -17.69 6.20
C THR A 38 7.89 -17.24 5.03
N VAL A 39 7.28 -16.05 5.14
CA VAL A 39 6.74 -15.36 3.98
C VAL A 39 7.94 -14.98 3.12
N VAL A 40 8.30 -15.86 2.19
CA VAL A 40 9.24 -15.54 1.12
C VAL A 40 8.52 -14.53 0.23
N ARG A 41 8.82 -13.24 0.43
CA ARG A 41 8.28 -12.16 -0.40
C ARG A 41 8.91 -12.27 -1.79
N SER A 42 8.09 -12.65 -2.77
CA SER A 42 8.48 -12.57 -4.18
C SER A 42 8.42 -11.10 -4.62
N THR A 43 9.56 -10.56 -5.04
CA THR A 43 9.66 -9.28 -5.73
C THR A 43 9.21 -9.39 -7.20
N SER A 44 8.95 -10.61 -7.69
CA SER A 44 8.34 -10.76 -9.00
C SER A 44 6.85 -10.48 -8.91
N LYS A 45 6.41 -9.37 -9.49
CA LYS A 45 5.00 -9.08 -9.83
C LYS A 45 4.52 -10.03 -10.94
N THR A 46 4.73 -11.34 -10.78
CA THR A 46 4.43 -12.34 -11.79
C THR A 46 2.94 -12.60 -11.80
N GLU A 47 2.32 -12.37 -12.96
CA GLU A 47 0.88 -12.58 -13.24
C GLU A 47 0.42 -14.05 -13.04
N THR A 48 1.34 -14.97 -12.74
CA THR A 48 1.12 -16.42 -12.68
C THR A 48 0.89 -16.97 -11.28
N ASP A 49 0.78 -16.12 -10.25
CA ASP A 49 0.50 -16.62 -8.91
C ASP A 49 -0.88 -17.29 -8.87
N PRO A 50 -0.99 -18.50 -8.32
CA PRO A 50 -2.27 -19.17 -8.23
C PRO A 50 -3.22 -18.37 -7.33
N ALA A 51 -4.51 -18.43 -7.66
CA ALA A 51 -5.55 -17.88 -6.78
C ALA A 51 -5.41 -18.45 -5.36
N PRO A 52 -5.50 -17.62 -4.31
CA PRO A 52 -5.48 -18.11 -2.95
C PRO A 52 -6.69 -19.02 -2.73
N LYS A 53 -6.54 -19.97 -1.79
CA LYS A 53 -7.68 -20.79 -1.38
C LYS A 53 -8.68 -19.90 -0.62
N PRO A 54 -9.99 -20.20 -0.68
CA PRO A 54 -10.98 -19.50 0.14
C PRO A 54 -10.54 -19.46 1.61
N GLY A 55 -10.61 -18.28 2.23
CA GLY A 55 -10.19 -18.06 3.62
C GLY A 55 -8.68 -17.95 3.85
N THR A 56 -7.85 -17.92 2.80
CA THR A 56 -6.38 -17.80 2.92
C THR A 56 -5.81 -16.56 2.22
N ALA A 57 -6.66 -15.73 1.60
CA ALA A 57 -6.24 -14.49 0.99
C ALA A 57 -5.78 -13.48 2.07
N THR A 58 -4.84 -12.63 1.67
CA THR A 58 -4.32 -11.54 2.50
C THR A 58 -4.17 -10.28 1.66
N TRP A 59 -4.31 -9.13 2.30
CA TRP A 59 -4.06 -7.82 1.72
C TRP A 59 -3.18 -7.00 2.68
N PRO A 60 -1.89 -7.33 2.84
CA PRO A 60 -1.11 -6.89 3.99
C PRO A 60 -0.69 -5.41 3.98
N HIS A 61 -0.78 -4.72 2.84
CA HIS A 61 -0.34 -3.33 2.70
C HIS A 61 -1.04 -2.64 1.52
N TRP A 62 -0.69 -1.37 1.29
CA TRP A 62 -1.13 -0.59 0.14
C TRP A 62 -1.02 -1.40 -1.16
N ARG A 63 -2.11 -1.41 -1.94
CA ARG A 63 -2.24 -2.14 -3.22
C ARG A 63 -2.04 -3.66 -3.15
N GLY A 64 -2.15 -4.26 -1.96
CA GLY A 64 -2.24 -5.71 -1.78
C GLY A 64 -0.88 -6.41 -1.86
N PRO A 65 -0.86 -7.74 -1.78
CA PRO A 65 0.36 -8.52 -1.51
C PRO A 65 1.46 -8.41 -2.57
N HIS A 66 1.15 -7.85 -3.74
CA HIS A 66 2.08 -7.66 -4.86
C HIS A 66 2.17 -6.20 -5.32
N GLU A 67 1.58 -5.27 -4.55
CA GLU A 67 1.61 -3.82 -4.79
C GLU A 67 1.00 -3.40 -6.15
N ASP A 68 0.18 -4.27 -6.75
CA ASP A 68 -0.39 -4.11 -8.10
C ASP A 68 -1.87 -3.69 -8.10
N GLY A 69 -2.54 -3.71 -6.93
CA GLY A 69 -3.97 -3.42 -6.81
C GLY A 69 -4.86 -4.54 -7.35
N ILE A 70 -4.33 -5.77 -7.45
CA ILE A 70 -5.03 -6.94 -8.00
C ILE A 70 -5.18 -8.03 -6.94
N SER A 71 -6.41 -8.37 -6.58
CA SER A 71 -6.70 -9.60 -5.85
C SER A 71 -6.64 -10.80 -6.81
N ARG A 72 -5.92 -11.84 -6.42
CA ARG A 72 -5.87 -13.10 -7.18
C ARG A 72 -7.07 -14.01 -6.90
N GLU A 73 -8.00 -13.58 -6.05
CA GLU A 73 -9.23 -14.31 -5.78
C GLU A 73 -10.15 -14.40 -7.00
N GLN A 74 -10.91 -15.48 -7.09
CA GLN A 74 -11.91 -15.68 -8.13
C GLN A 74 -13.31 -15.42 -7.58
N ILE A 75 -13.94 -14.36 -8.08
CA ILE A 75 -15.32 -13.99 -7.76
C ILE A 75 -16.27 -14.35 -8.90
N ASP A 76 -17.53 -14.61 -8.56
CA ASP A 76 -18.58 -14.70 -9.58
C ASP A 76 -18.84 -13.31 -10.18
N GLY A 77 -18.79 -13.19 -11.51
CA GLY A 77 -19.12 -11.95 -12.22
C GLY A 77 -20.56 -11.49 -11.97
N GLY A 78 -21.46 -12.38 -11.54
CA GLY A 78 -22.82 -12.05 -11.13
C GLY A 78 -23.00 -11.69 -9.65
N ALA A 79 -21.92 -11.64 -8.84
CA ALA A 79 -22.02 -11.60 -7.37
C ALA A 79 -22.84 -10.43 -6.82
N LEU A 80 -22.92 -9.29 -7.51
CA LEU A 80 -23.72 -8.14 -7.07
C LEU A 80 -25.21 -8.22 -7.46
N ASN A 81 -25.60 -9.08 -8.41
CA ASN A 81 -26.98 -9.17 -8.90
C ASN A 81 -27.95 -9.73 -7.85
N GLY A 82 -27.44 -10.55 -6.94
CA GLY A 82 -28.18 -11.07 -5.78
C GLY A 82 -28.35 -10.05 -4.64
N MET A 83 -27.81 -8.83 -4.78
CA MET A 83 -27.70 -7.84 -3.70
C MET A 83 -27.06 -8.44 -2.45
N PRO A 84 -25.77 -8.79 -2.51
CA PRO A 84 -25.08 -9.48 -1.41
C PRO A 84 -25.22 -8.69 -0.10
N PRO A 85 -25.27 -9.40 1.04
CA PRO A 85 -25.46 -8.75 2.32
C PRO A 85 -24.25 -7.90 2.68
N ILE A 86 -24.55 -6.74 3.28
CA ILE A 86 -23.57 -6.00 4.06
C ILE A 86 -23.55 -6.65 5.44
N THR A 87 -22.54 -7.46 5.73
CA THR A 87 -22.48 -8.31 6.93
C THR A 87 -22.27 -7.51 8.20
N TRP A 88 -21.53 -6.40 8.11
CA TRP A 88 -21.35 -5.46 9.20
C TRP A 88 -20.99 -4.06 8.70
N ARG A 89 -21.15 -3.09 9.62
CA ARG A 89 -20.63 -1.72 9.50
C ARG A 89 -19.97 -1.31 10.81
N HIS A 90 -18.89 -0.56 10.72
CA HIS A 90 -18.18 0.01 11.86
C HIS A 90 -17.82 1.47 11.57
N ASN A 91 -18.00 2.37 12.55
CA ASN A 91 -17.48 3.73 12.44
C ASN A 91 -16.02 3.75 12.92
N ILE A 92 -15.09 4.00 12.01
CA ILE A 92 -13.64 4.05 12.27
C ILE A 92 -13.09 5.48 12.32
N GLY A 93 -13.94 6.50 12.12
CA GLY A 93 -13.56 7.91 12.09
C GLY A 93 -13.13 8.42 10.72
N ILE A 94 -13.08 9.75 10.60
CA ILE A 94 -12.79 10.51 9.38
C ILE A 94 -11.42 10.10 8.83
N GLY A 95 -11.29 9.98 7.50
CA GLY A 95 -10.00 9.72 6.86
C GLY A 95 -10.12 8.87 5.60
N TYR A 96 -8.97 8.56 5.01
CA TYR A 96 -8.85 7.92 3.71
C TYR A 96 -7.98 6.65 3.70
N SER A 97 -7.40 6.27 4.84
CA SER A 97 -6.69 5.01 5.05
C SER A 97 -7.55 3.82 4.57
N THR A 98 -7.08 3.03 3.61
CA THR A 98 -7.80 1.79 3.27
C THR A 98 -7.57 0.74 4.37
N VAL A 99 -7.85 -0.52 4.07
CA VAL A 99 -7.70 -1.62 5.01
C VAL A 99 -6.55 -2.53 4.61
N SER A 100 -5.83 -3.03 5.61
CA SER A 100 -4.88 -4.14 5.46
C SER A 100 -5.36 -5.34 6.24
N ILE A 101 -5.27 -6.52 5.64
CA ILE A 101 -5.89 -7.74 6.18
C ILE A 101 -4.90 -8.90 6.13
N ALA A 102 -4.69 -9.55 7.28
CA ALA A 102 -3.98 -10.82 7.40
C ALA A 102 -4.55 -11.61 8.58
N ASP A 103 -4.62 -12.94 8.47
CA ASP A 103 -5.08 -13.84 9.55
C ASP A 103 -6.42 -13.42 10.19
N ASN A 104 -7.40 -13.06 9.34
CA ASN A 104 -8.72 -12.54 9.73
C ASN A 104 -8.70 -11.27 10.60
N ARG A 105 -7.58 -10.54 10.62
CA ARG A 105 -7.45 -9.25 11.29
C ARG A 105 -7.36 -8.15 10.25
N LEU A 106 -8.24 -7.17 10.39
CA LEU A 106 -8.33 -5.98 9.57
C LEU A 106 -7.74 -4.80 10.33
N TYR A 107 -6.82 -4.07 9.69
CA TYR A 107 -6.17 -2.89 10.22
C TYR A 107 -6.50 -1.67 9.36
N THR A 108 -6.82 -0.55 10.02
CA THR A 108 -7.07 0.73 9.35
C THR A 108 -6.91 1.88 10.34
N MET A 109 -6.96 3.12 9.87
CA MET A 109 -6.80 4.31 10.69
C MET A 109 -7.96 5.27 10.51
N GLY A 110 -8.36 6.04 11.52
CA GLY A 110 -9.32 7.12 11.33
C GLY A 110 -9.31 8.10 12.49
N HIS A 111 -9.85 9.28 12.25
CA HIS A 111 -9.89 10.38 13.19
C HIS A 111 -11.32 10.51 13.75
N PRO A 112 -11.56 10.15 15.03
CA PRO A 112 -12.90 10.28 15.63
C PRO A 112 -13.42 11.72 15.57
N GLU A 113 -14.68 11.88 15.16
CA GLU A 113 -15.29 13.20 14.98
C GLU A 113 -15.30 14.01 16.29
N GLY A 114 -14.97 15.30 16.19
CA GLY A 114 -14.99 16.23 17.33
C GLY A 114 -13.86 16.01 18.34
N THR A 115 -12.79 15.30 17.96
CA THR A 115 -11.58 15.10 18.77
C THR A 115 -10.36 15.71 18.07
N ASP A 116 -9.20 15.76 18.74
CA ASP A 116 -7.88 16.03 18.12
C ASP A 116 -7.01 14.76 18.16
N HIS A 117 -7.58 13.61 17.79
CA HIS A 117 -6.92 12.32 17.90
C HIS A 117 -7.10 11.50 16.63
N GLU A 118 -6.11 10.68 16.33
CA GLU A 118 -6.23 9.58 15.38
C GLU A 118 -6.31 8.25 16.13
N THR A 119 -6.89 7.24 15.48
CA THR A 119 -7.03 5.89 16.02
C THR A 119 -6.61 4.86 14.97
N VAL A 120 -5.71 3.95 15.35
CA VAL A 120 -5.50 2.68 14.66
C VAL A 120 -6.50 1.66 15.18
N TRP A 121 -7.19 0.99 14.27
CA TRP A 121 -8.15 -0.05 14.58
C TRP A 121 -7.58 -1.42 14.19
N CYS A 122 -7.80 -2.42 15.04
CA CYS A 122 -7.72 -3.83 14.67
C CYS A 122 -9.11 -4.46 14.87
N LEU A 123 -9.74 -4.85 13.77
CA LEU A 123 -11.05 -5.49 13.76
C LEU A 123 -10.91 -6.95 13.31
N ASP A 124 -11.83 -7.79 13.75
CA ASP A 124 -12.09 -9.08 13.13
C ASP A 124 -12.69 -8.82 11.74
N ALA A 125 -12.06 -9.34 10.69
CA ALA A 125 -12.39 -8.99 9.31
C ALA A 125 -13.77 -9.53 8.88
N GLU A 126 -14.20 -10.67 9.42
CA GLU A 126 -15.49 -11.29 9.10
C GLU A 126 -16.65 -10.67 9.89
N SER A 127 -16.46 -10.35 11.17
CA SER A 127 -17.54 -9.90 12.06
C SER A 127 -17.54 -8.40 12.40
N GLY A 128 -16.46 -7.69 12.08
CA GLY A 128 -16.31 -6.25 12.37
C GLY A 128 -16.07 -5.94 13.85
N LYS A 129 -15.86 -6.95 14.70
CA LYS A 129 -15.63 -6.76 16.14
C LYS A 129 -14.24 -6.20 16.39
N VAL A 130 -14.14 -5.18 17.23
CA VAL A 130 -12.84 -4.63 17.66
C VAL A 130 -12.08 -5.67 18.48
N HIS A 131 -10.87 -6.00 18.06
CA HIS A 131 -9.88 -6.71 18.89
C HIS A 131 -9.15 -5.73 19.80
N TRP A 132 -8.65 -4.63 19.24
CA TRP A 132 -8.03 -3.53 19.96
C TRP A 132 -8.09 -2.25 19.13
N SER A 133 -7.89 -1.12 19.79
CA SER A 133 -7.70 0.19 19.16
C SER A 133 -6.59 0.95 19.88
N LEU A 134 -5.80 1.72 19.15
CA LEU A 134 -4.77 2.62 19.69
C LEU A 134 -5.11 4.05 19.27
N THR A 135 -5.41 4.92 20.24
CA THR A 135 -5.76 6.33 20.01
C THR A 135 -4.64 7.23 20.53
N TYR A 136 -4.23 8.23 19.74
CA TYR A 136 -3.15 9.17 20.08
C TYR A 136 -3.48 10.58 19.57
N PRO A 137 -2.90 11.65 20.16
CA PRO A 137 -3.11 13.01 19.69
C PRO A 137 -2.61 13.19 18.26
N CYS A 138 -3.45 13.73 17.38
CA CYS A 138 -3.12 14.09 16.01
C CYS A 138 -4.29 14.91 15.45
N PRO A 139 -4.12 16.20 15.14
CA PRO A 139 -5.17 17.04 14.58
C PRO A 139 -5.69 16.53 13.24
N LEU A 140 -6.93 16.89 12.91
CA LEU A 140 -7.62 16.40 11.71
C LEU A 140 -6.94 16.82 10.38
N LEU A 141 -6.42 18.05 10.29
CA LEU A 141 -5.89 18.66 9.05
C LEU A 141 -6.88 18.57 7.86
N ASP A 142 -8.01 19.27 7.95
CA ASP A 142 -9.15 19.27 7.00
C ASP A 142 -9.09 20.39 5.94
N HIS A 143 -7.90 20.69 5.44
CA HIS A 143 -7.72 21.67 4.38
C HIS A 143 -8.46 21.19 3.11
N LEU A 144 -9.43 21.95 2.58
CA LEU A 144 -10.16 21.70 1.32
C LEU A 144 -10.81 20.30 1.11
N HIS A 145 -10.75 19.41 2.10
CA HIS A 145 -11.36 18.07 2.13
C HIS A 145 -11.63 17.66 3.59
N LYS A 146 -12.08 16.43 3.86
CA LYS A 146 -12.45 16.01 5.23
C LYS A 146 -11.28 15.87 6.24
N GLY A 147 -10.02 15.82 5.77
CA GLY A 147 -8.86 15.54 6.62
C GLY A 147 -8.73 14.07 7.06
N GLY A 148 -7.94 13.83 8.10
CA GLY A 148 -7.69 12.53 8.71
C GLY A 148 -6.59 11.70 8.03
N PRO A 149 -6.28 10.51 8.57
CA PRO A 149 -5.17 9.69 8.11
C PRO A 149 -5.43 9.15 6.70
N GLY A 150 -4.42 9.27 5.83
CA GLY A 150 -4.43 8.74 4.46
C GLY A 150 -3.61 7.47 4.27
N ALA A 151 -2.59 7.25 5.11
CA ALA A 151 -1.70 6.10 4.99
C ALA A 151 -2.43 4.79 5.33
N THR A 152 -2.11 3.74 4.59
CA THR A 152 -2.61 2.39 4.83
C THR A 152 -1.64 1.66 5.77
N PRO A 153 -2.12 0.99 6.84
CA PRO A 153 -1.25 0.20 7.70
C PRO A 153 -0.52 -0.90 6.91
N THR A 154 0.73 -1.19 7.25
CA THR A 154 1.49 -2.27 6.62
C THR A 154 1.76 -3.39 7.62
N ILE A 155 1.41 -4.62 7.26
CA ILE A 155 1.55 -5.80 8.09
C ILE A 155 2.83 -6.57 7.68
N ASP A 156 3.63 -6.96 8.66
CA ASP A 156 4.75 -7.89 8.49
C ASP A 156 4.85 -8.83 9.69
N GLY A 157 4.37 -10.07 9.54
CA GLY A 157 4.26 -11.02 10.64
C GLY A 157 3.40 -10.46 11.78
N ASN A 158 3.96 -10.37 13.00
CA ASN A 158 3.27 -9.82 14.18
C ASN A 158 3.47 -8.30 14.35
N ALA A 159 3.93 -7.57 13.32
CA ALA A 159 4.10 -6.13 13.34
C ALA A 159 3.12 -5.42 12.41
N VAL A 160 2.58 -4.30 12.87
CA VAL A 160 1.80 -3.35 12.06
C VAL A 160 2.51 -2.00 12.08
N TYR A 161 2.82 -1.48 10.90
CA TYR A 161 3.44 -0.18 10.71
C TYR A 161 2.39 0.83 10.26
N VAL A 162 2.34 1.97 10.93
CA VAL A 162 1.42 3.06 10.58
C VAL A 162 2.18 4.37 10.49
N ASN A 163 1.65 5.29 9.69
CA ASN A 163 2.15 6.66 9.54
C ASN A 163 0.96 7.60 9.79
N SER A 164 1.02 8.38 10.88
CA SER A 164 -0.05 9.33 11.20
C SER A 164 -0.10 10.47 10.18
N ARG A 165 -1.19 11.25 10.21
CA ARG A 165 -1.29 12.46 9.39
C ARG A 165 -0.18 13.48 9.69
N GLU A 166 0.34 13.51 10.92
CA GLU A 166 1.46 14.37 11.32
C GLU A 166 2.85 13.74 11.11
N GLY A 167 2.94 12.48 10.66
CA GLY A 167 4.23 11.84 10.38
C GLY A 167 4.81 11.06 11.56
N GLU A 168 4.00 10.71 12.55
CA GLU A 168 4.40 9.80 13.62
C GLU A 168 4.32 8.36 13.10
N VAL A 169 5.49 7.77 12.84
CA VAL A 169 5.60 6.40 12.36
C VAL A 169 5.75 5.48 13.55
N ARG A 170 4.88 4.48 13.63
CA ARG A 170 4.82 3.53 14.75
C ARG A 170 4.95 2.10 14.26
N ARG A 171 5.66 1.28 15.03
CA ARG A 171 5.54 -0.18 14.97
C ARG A 171 4.70 -0.67 16.13
N ILE A 172 3.63 -1.37 15.81
CA ILE A 172 2.63 -1.86 16.75
C ILE A 172 2.67 -3.40 16.76
N ASP A 173 2.61 -4.00 17.94
CA ASP A 173 2.38 -5.43 18.08
C ASP A 173 0.97 -5.78 17.59
N ALA A 174 0.87 -6.59 16.54
CA ALA A 174 -0.38 -6.91 15.85
C ALA A 174 -1.39 -7.61 16.77
N SER A 175 -0.91 -8.36 17.76
CA SER A 175 -1.73 -9.15 18.68
C SER A 175 -2.30 -8.31 19.82
N THR A 176 -1.52 -7.37 20.36
CA THR A 176 -1.90 -6.60 21.55
C THR A 176 -2.27 -5.15 21.29
N GLY A 177 -1.88 -4.56 20.16
CA GLY A 177 -2.03 -3.14 19.87
C GLY A 177 -1.03 -2.23 20.59
N ASN A 178 0.03 -2.81 21.17
CA ASN A 178 1.04 -2.03 21.91
C ASN A 178 2.07 -1.45 20.94
N VAL A 179 2.39 -0.17 21.11
CA VAL A 179 3.52 0.46 20.40
C VAL A 179 4.83 -0.11 20.92
N THR A 180 5.69 -0.55 19.99
CA THR A 180 7.01 -1.11 20.29
C THR A 180 8.14 -0.11 20.04
N TRP A 181 7.97 0.76 19.04
CA TRP A 181 8.75 1.98 18.84
C TRP A 181 7.92 3.00 18.05
N GLU A 182 8.34 4.25 18.15
CA GLU A 182 7.73 5.40 17.49
C GLU A 182 8.81 6.44 17.15
N ILE A 183 8.66 7.11 16.01
CA ILE A 183 9.51 8.22 15.56
C ILE A 183 8.62 9.29 14.90
N ASP A 184 9.07 10.54 14.95
CA ASP A 184 8.46 11.66 14.24
C ASP A 184 9.29 11.97 12.98
N LEU A 185 8.66 11.95 11.80
CA LEU A 185 9.34 12.19 10.52
C LEU A 185 9.85 13.62 10.37
N SER A 186 9.10 14.61 10.84
CA SER A 186 9.48 16.01 10.78
C SER A 186 10.70 16.30 11.65
N GLU A 187 10.75 15.75 12.86
CA GLU A 187 11.90 15.84 13.75
C GLU A 187 13.10 15.05 13.22
N LEU A 188 12.89 13.81 12.77
CA LEU A 188 13.97 12.94 12.31
C LEU A 188 14.66 13.48 11.05
N LEU A 189 13.90 14.06 10.13
CA LEU A 189 14.39 14.48 8.81
C LEU A 189 14.62 15.99 8.70
N GLU A 190 14.29 16.75 9.74
CA GLU A 190 14.35 18.21 9.80
C GLU A 190 13.53 18.86 8.66
N ILE A 191 12.33 18.34 8.40
CA ILE A 191 11.41 18.80 7.36
C ILE A 191 10.11 19.36 7.97
N PRO A 192 9.48 20.35 7.33
CA PRO A 192 8.17 20.80 7.77
C PRO A 192 7.10 19.72 7.51
N LEU A 193 6.01 19.79 8.28
CA LEU A 193 4.79 19.06 7.98
C LEU A 193 4.27 19.47 6.59
N PRO A 194 3.99 18.52 5.68
CA PRO A 194 3.41 18.83 4.37
C PRO A 194 2.04 19.51 4.51
N GLU A 195 1.65 20.34 3.53
CA GLU A 195 0.37 21.08 3.55
C GLU A 195 -0.83 20.14 3.75
N TRP A 196 -0.82 18.98 3.09
CA TRP A 196 -1.85 17.96 3.24
C TRP A 196 -1.39 16.80 4.14
N GLY A 197 -0.47 17.03 5.08
CA GLY A 197 0.07 16.02 6.00
C GLY A 197 0.75 14.82 5.33
N PHE A 198 1.24 13.87 6.12
CA PHE A 198 1.81 12.64 5.59
C PHE A 198 0.71 11.62 5.25
N THR A 199 0.88 10.92 4.12
CA THR A 199 -0.10 9.95 3.60
C THR A 199 0.53 8.70 3.01
N CYS A 200 1.86 8.69 2.83
CA CYS A 200 2.58 7.56 2.28
C CYS A 200 2.51 6.36 3.23
N SER A 201 2.11 5.21 2.69
CA SER A 201 2.10 3.95 3.42
C SER A 201 3.51 3.38 3.49
N ALA A 202 3.87 2.74 4.60
CA ALA A 202 5.22 2.20 4.75
C ALA A 202 5.40 0.94 3.90
N ILE A 203 6.58 0.74 3.33
CA ILE A 203 6.92 -0.49 2.57
C ILE A 203 7.94 -1.27 3.38
N VAL A 204 7.66 -2.56 3.64
CA VAL A 204 8.64 -3.42 4.32
C VAL A 204 9.46 -4.19 3.28
N ARG A 205 10.78 -4.12 3.39
CA ARG A 205 11.69 -4.88 2.52
C ARG A 205 12.87 -5.41 3.32
N GLY A 206 12.91 -6.72 3.51
CA GLY A 206 13.92 -7.37 4.37
C GLY A 206 13.82 -6.85 5.81
N ASP A 207 14.86 -6.14 6.25
CA ASP A 207 14.97 -5.53 7.57
C ASP A 207 14.74 -4.00 7.55
N GLU A 208 14.26 -3.46 6.42
CA GLU A 208 14.00 -2.04 6.21
C GLU A 208 12.50 -1.73 6.14
N LEU A 209 12.14 -0.57 6.69
CA LEU A 209 10.86 0.09 6.54
C LEU A 209 11.08 1.35 5.70
N ILE A 210 10.56 1.39 4.49
CA ILE A 210 10.79 2.44 3.50
C ILE A 210 9.59 3.38 3.46
N LEU A 211 9.85 4.68 3.43
CA LEU A 211 8.84 5.74 3.40
C LEU A 211 9.28 6.88 2.47
N GLU A 212 8.30 7.56 1.89
CA GLU A 212 8.48 8.88 1.27
C GLU A 212 7.92 9.93 2.22
N ALA A 213 8.74 10.92 2.50
CA ALA A 213 8.43 12.01 3.41
C ALA A 213 9.16 13.28 2.94
N GLY A 214 9.24 13.56 1.64
CA GLY A 214 10.10 14.62 1.07
C GLY A 214 11.56 14.21 0.98
N ARG A 215 11.99 13.27 1.83
CA ARG A 215 13.13 12.38 1.56
C ARG A 215 12.59 10.97 1.41
N LEU A 216 13.23 10.19 0.54
CA LEU A 216 13.09 8.74 0.58
C LEU A 216 14.01 8.21 1.66
N ILE A 217 13.46 7.40 2.55
CA ILE A 217 14.17 6.89 3.72
C ILE A 217 14.03 5.39 3.84
N GLY A 218 15.01 4.77 4.49
CA GLY A 218 14.90 3.43 5.04
C GLY A 218 15.19 3.45 6.52
N LEU A 219 14.23 3.01 7.32
CA LEU A 219 14.38 2.80 8.75
C LEU A 219 14.67 1.32 9.03
N ASN A 220 15.35 1.02 10.12
CA ASN A 220 15.36 -0.32 10.67
C ASN A 220 13.94 -0.67 11.12
N LYS A 221 13.34 -1.71 10.53
CA LYS A 221 11.94 -2.05 10.82
C LYS A 221 11.70 -2.50 12.26
N GLU A 222 12.73 -2.94 12.99
CA GLU A 222 12.62 -3.42 14.38
C GLU A 222 12.89 -2.33 15.41
N THR A 223 13.66 -1.29 15.06
CA THR A 223 14.09 -0.25 16.02
C THR A 223 13.63 1.17 15.68
N GLY A 224 13.20 1.43 14.45
CA GLY A 224 12.86 2.77 13.96
C GLY A 224 14.08 3.62 13.61
N GLU A 225 15.31 3.11 13.76
CA GLU A 225 16.54 3.85 13.49
C GLU A 225 16.72 4.14 12.00
N LEU A 226 17.04 5.38 11.64
CA LEU A 226 17.35 5.76 10.27
C LEU A 226 18.60 5.04 9.76
N LYS A 227 18.45 4.27 8.68
CA LYS A 227 19.56 3.56 8.01
C LYS A 227 20.11 4.34 6.82
N TRP A 228 19.23 5.00 6.07
CA TRP A 228 19.57 5.78 4.89
C TRP A 228 18.47 6.80 4.57
N GLN A 229 18.86 7.88 3.89
CA GLN A 229 17.96 8.88 3.34
C GLN A 229 18.53 9.47 2.05
N THR A 230 17.66 9.93 1.15
CA THR A 230 18.05 10.72 -0.03
C THR A 230 18.15 12.20 0.29
N GLU A 231 18.48 12.99 -0.74
CA GLU A 231 18.25 14.44 -0.72
C GLU A 231 16.76 14.78 -0.57
N ALA A 232 16.48 16.00 -0.13
CA ALA A 232 15.13 16.50 0.09
C ALA A 232 14.54 17.07 -1.20
N HIS A 233 13.28 16.76 -1.41
CA HIS A 233 12.36 17.32 -2.40
C HIS A 233 11.09 17.80 -1.69
N VAL A 234 10.23 18.53 -2.40
CA VAL A 234 8.86 18.77 -1.91
C VAL A 234 8.11 17.42 -1.84
N PRO A 235 7.64 16.98 -0.66
CA PRO A 235 7.04 15.67 -0.43
C PRO A 235 5.83 15.43 -1.32
N GLY A 236 5.71 14.22 -1.87
CA GLY A 236 4.48 13.76 -2.51
C GLY A 236 3.50 13.19 -1.48
N TYR A 237 2.40 12.63 -1.99
CA TYR A 237 1.37 11.95 -1.19
C TYR A 237 1.12 10.51 -1.68
N GLY A 238 1.90 10.07 -2.67
CA GLY A 238 1.85 8.71 -3.22
C GLY A 238 2.82 7.79 -2.49
N THR A 239 2.39 6.57 -2.18
CA THR A 239 3.31 5.53 -1.73
C THR A 239 4.26 5.16 -2.88
N PRO A 240 5.58 5.01 -2.65
CA PRO A 240 6.53 4.61 -3.69
C PRO A 240 6.24 3.25 -4.32
N GLU A 241 6.82 3.01 -5.50
CA GLU A 241 6.80 1.74 -6.21
C GLU A 241 8.15 1.05 -6.07
N VAL A 242 8.18 -0.15 -5.49
CA VAL A 242 9.37 -1.01 -5.47
C VAL A 242 9.34 -1.95 -6.67
N PHE A 243 10.49 -2.11 -7.33
CA PHE A 243 10.60 -3.03 -8.45
C PHE A 243 12.01 -3.59 -8.62
N GLU A 244 12.12 -4.60 -9.48
CA GLU A 244 13.40 -5.13 -9.94
C GLU A 244 13.61 -4.84 -11.43
N PHE A 245 14.84 -4.49 -11.78
CA PHE A 245 15.29 -4.33 -13.16
C PHE A 245 16.69 -4.93 -13.30
N GLU A 246 16.87 -5.80 -14.29
CA GLU A 246 18.13 -6.55 -14.53
C GLU A 246 18.71 -7.23 -13.27
N GLY A 247 17.83 -7.73 -12.39
CA GLY A 247 18.20 -8.42 -11.15
C GLY A 247 18.65 -7.51 -10.01
N ARG A 248 18.45 -6.19 -10.14
CA ARG A 248 18.71 -5.20 -9.08
C ARG A 248 17.42 -4.54 -8.61
N PRO A 249 17.34 -4.18 -7.34
CA PRO A 249 16.16 -3.55 -6.79
C PRO A 249 16.21 -2.02 -6.81
N TYR A 250 15.08 -1.43 -7.17
CA TYR A 250 14.87 -0.01 -7.27
C TYR A 250 13.58 0.41 -6.57
N LEU A 251 13.47 1.71 -6.35
CA LEU A 251 12.32 2.38 -5.79
C LEU A 251 12.06 3.64 -6.60
N ALA A 252 10.84 3.86 -7.08
CA ALA A 252 10.41 5.10 -7.70
C ALA A 252 9.35 5.80 -6.85
N ALA A 253 9.48 7.11 -6.66
CA ALA A 253 8.49 7.92 -5.95
C ALA A 253 8.17 9.17 -6.74
N LEU A 254 6.88 9.49 -6.83
CA LEU A 254 6.41 10.75 -7.41
C LEU A 254 6.25 11.77 -6.29
N ASN A 255 7.29 12.59 -6.11
CA ASN A 255 7.25 13.76 -5.24
C ASN A 255 6.66 14.95 -6.00
N ASN A 256 6.57 16.13 -5.40
CA ASN A 256 5.92 17.29 -6.03
C ASN A 256 6.76 18.02 -7.08
N GLU A 257 8.07 17.73 -7.15
CA GLU A 257 8.98 18.25 -8.16
C GLU A 257 9.13 17.27 -9.34
N GLY A 258 8.99 15.96 -9.10
CA GLY A 258 9.18 14.96 -10.13
C GLY A 258 9.24 13.51 -9.62
N VAL A 259 9.88 12.67 -10.42
CA VAL A 259 10.10 11.25 -10.13
C VAL A 259 11.52 11.05 -9.62
N SER A 260 11.65 10.70 -8.35
CA SER A 260 12.89 10.22 -7.75
C SER A 260 13.04 8.72 -7.99
N LEU A 261 14.19 8.29 -8.52
CA LEU A 261 14.54 6.88 -8.68
C LEU A 261 15.75 6.53 -7.81
N VAL A 262 15.55 5.59 -6.89
CA VAL A 262 16.56 5.14 -5.93
C VAL A 262 17.02 3.72 -6.25
N ASP A 263 18.33 3.53 -6.28
CA ASP A 263 18.95 2.20 -6.25
C ASP A 263 19.02 1.73 -4.79
N LEU A 264 18.28 0.68 -4.46
CA LEU A 264 18.14 0.23 -3.06
C LEU A 264 19.37 -0.52 -2.55
N GLU A 265 20.27 -0.99 -3.41
CA GLU A 265 21.56 -1.53 -2.98
C GLU A 265 22.53 -0.41 -2.61
N LYS A 266 22.54 0.67 -3.41
CA LYS A 266 23.37 1.86 -3.15
C LYS A 266 22.77 2.78 -2.09
N LYS A 267 21.46 2.68 -1.84
CA LYS A 267 20.69 3.55 -0.94
C LYS A 267 20.82 5.03 -1.33
N ALA A 268 20.76 5.28 -2.63
CA ALA A 268 20.97 6.60 -3.19
C ALA A 268 20.04 6.83 -4.39
N GLU A 269 19.59 8.06 -4.54
CA GLU A 269 18.94 8.49 -5.78
C GLU A 269 19.97 8.44 -6.92
N ILE A 270 19.57 7.81 -8.03
CA ILE A 270 20.43 7.64 -9.22
C ILE A 270 19.90 8.39 -10.43
N ALA A 271 18.61 8.71 -10.45
CA ALA A 271 17.97 9.49 -11.50
C ALA A 271 16.81 10.29 -10.92
N PHE A 272 16.57 11.45 -11.53
CA PHE A 272 15.43 12.30 -11.24
C PHE A 272 14.84 12.78 -12.57
N TYR A 273 13.53 12.69 -12.72
CA TYR A 273 12.81 13.21 -13.89
C TYR A 273 11.79 14.26 -13.46
N GLU A 274 11.92 15.49 -13.98
CA GLU A 274 11.05 16.61 -13.62
C GLU A 274 9.59 16.36 -14.05
N TRP A 275 8.67 16.44 -13.08
CA TRP A 275 7.24 16.27 -13.28
C TRP A 275 6.48 17.10 -12.23
N GLU A 276 6.46 18.41 -12.45
CA GLU A 276 5.87 19.35 -11.50
C GLU A 276 4.34 19.26 -11.46
N SER A 277 3.80 19.18 -10.24
CA SER A 277 2.36 19.35 -10.01
C SER A 277 2.03 20.81 -9.73
N PRO A 278 0.92 21.35 -10.25
CA PRO A 278 0.37 22.57 -9.69
C PRO A 278 -0.10 22.27 -8.25
N TYR A 279 0.03 23.27 -7.38
CA TYR A 279 -0.40 23.20 -5.96
C TYR A 279 0.31 22.15 -5.11
N ASP A 280 1.45 21.61 -5.57
CA ASP A 280 2.19 20.57 -4.83
C ASP A 280 1.26 19.41 -4.43
N THR A 281 0.60 18.78 -5.42
CA THR A 281 -0.39 17.70 -5.21
C THR A 281 -0.21 16.49 -6.14
N ASN A 282 0.98 15.89 -6.11
CA ASN A 282 1.22 14.54 -6.63
C ASN A 282 0.84 13.49 -5.59
N SER A 283 -0.25 12.76 -5.82
CA SER A 283 -0.84 11.83 -4.84
C SER A 283 -1.04 10.41 -5.39
N THR A 284 -0.19 9.99 -6.33
CA THR A 284 -0.31 8.69 -7.00
C THR A 284 0.97 7.88 -6.84
N THR A 285 0.82 6.56 -6.75
CA THR A 285 1.92 5.60 -6.81
C THR A 285 2.32 5.42 -8.27
N PRO A 286 3.61 5.63 -8.65
CA PRO A 286 4.12 5.24 -9.96
C PRO A 286 3.83 3.76 -10.24
N LEU A 287 3.70 3.36 -11.50
CA LEU A 287 3.53 1.95 -11.86
C LEU A 287 4.74 1.49 -12.67
N TRP A 288 5.34 0.36 -12.29
CA TRP A 288 6.44 -0.25 -13.03
C TRP A 288 5.99 -1.44 -13.86
N HIS A 289 6.45 -1.51 -15.11
CA HIS A 289 6.35 -2.72 -15.92
C HIS A 289 7.42 -2.75 -17.01
N GLN A 290 8.17 -3.86 -17.07
CA GLN A 290 9.08 -4.21 -18.18
C GLN A 290 10.02 -3.07 -18.63
N GLY A 291 10.67 -2.38 -17.70
CA GLY A 291 11.62 -1.31 -18.05
C GLY A 291 10.99 0.08 -18.11
N GLN A 292 9.68 0.20 -17.93
CA GLN A 292 8.97 1.47 -18.02
C GLN A 292 8.25 1.82 -16.73
N LEU A 293 8.17 3.11 -16.45
CA LEU A 293 7.51 3.70 -15.31
C LEU A 293 6.40 4.66 -15.76
N PHE A 294 5.16 4.36 -15.38
CA PHE A 294 4.01 5.23 -15.64
C PHE A 294 3.78 6.17 -14.46
N VAL A 295 3.54 7.45 -14.76
CA VAL A 295 3.14 8.47 -13.79
C VAL A 295 1.91 9.23 -14.28
N SER A 296 1.06 9.67 -13.35
CA SER A 296 -0.13 10.45 -13.66
C SER A 296 -0.46 11.44 -12.55
N THR A 297 -0.80 12.65 -12.96
CA THR A 297 -1.13 13.77 -12.08
C THR A 297 -2.41 14.44 -12.56
N GLY A 298 -3.24 14.82 -11.59
CA GLY A 298 -4.46 15.60 -11.78
C GLY A 298 -4.18 17.01 -12.31
N TYR A 299 -5.16 17.90 -12.15
CA TYR A 299 -4.99 19.34 -12.40
C TYR A 299 -4.51 19.66 -13.81
N ASN A 300 -4.95 18.84 -14.77
CA ASN A 300 -4.66 18.99 -16.19
C ASN A 300 -3.18 18.78 -16.59
N ILE A 301 -2.36 18.14 -15.75
CA ILE A 301 -0.99 17.76 -16.09
C ILE A 301 -1.01 16.59 -17.07
N GLY A 302 -1.62 15.47 -16.70
CA GLY A 302 -1.75 14.31 -17.58
C GLY A 302 -1.03 13.09 -17.05
N CYS A 303 -0.56 12.26 -17.96
CA CYS A 303 0.22 11.08 -17.67
C CYS A 303 1.37 10.94 -18.65
N GLY A 304 2.42 10.24 -18.23
CA GLY A 304 3.61 9.98 -19.01
C GLY A 304 4.16 8.59 -18.74
N MET A 305 4.85 8.06 -19.74
CA MET A 305 5.65 6.86 -19.65
C MET A 305 7.12 7.22 -19.72
N LEU A 306 7.89 6.76 -18.75
CA LEU A 306 9.32 6.96 -18.66
C LEU A 306 10.02 5.61 -18.86
N ASP A 307 10.91 5.52 -19.82
CA ASP A 307 11.80 4.37 -19.97
C ASP A 307 12.95 4.49 -18.98
N PHE A 308 13.34 3.37 -18.37
CA PHE A 308 14.52 3.25 -17.53
C PHE A 308 15.52 2.28 -18.17
N ASP A 309 16.72 2.77 -18.45
CA ASP A 309 17.79 1.99 -19.09
C ASP A 309 18.79 1.38 -18.09
N GLY A 310 18.52 1.51 -16.78
CA GLY A 310 19.43 1.13 -15.70
C GLY A 310 20.23 2.29 -15.11
N GLN A 311 20.19 3.48 -15.73
CA GLN A 311 20.91 4.67 -15.30
C GLN A 311 20.04 5.92 -15.30
N GLU A 312 19.25 6.17 -16.34
CA GLU A 312 18.45 7.39 -16.49
C GLU A 312 16.99 7.09 -16.83
N LEU A 313 16.13 8.08 -16.54
CA LEU A 313 14.73 8.08 -16.95
C LEU A 313 14.57 8.98 -18.18
N THR A 314 13.97 8.45 -19.25
CA THR A 314 13.68 9.21 -20.47
C THR A 314 12.21 9.11 -20.84
N LEU A 315 11.61 10.22 -21.30
CA LEU A 315 10.22 10.22 -21.73
C LEU A 315 10.02 9.43 -23.03
N ASP A 316 9.18 8.40 -22.98
CA ASP A 316 8.70 7.66 -24.15
C ASP A 316 7.48 8.37 -24.76
N TRP A 317 6.40 8.50 -23.98
CA TRP A 317 5.19 9.22 -24.41
C TRP A 317 4.53 10.01 -23.27
N GLN A 318 3.77 11.04 -23.64
CA GLN A 318 3.00 11.87 -22.72
C GLN A 318 1.68 12.32 -23.35
N ASN A 319 0.59 12.34 -22.58
CA ASN A 319 -0.68 12.90 -23.00
C ASN A 319 -1.58 13.24 -21.79
N LYS A 320 -2.86 13.58 -22.04
CA LYS A 320 -3.85 13.93 -21.00
C LYS A 320 -5.02 12.94 -20.93
N ASN A 321 -4.82 11.71 -21.41
CA ASN A 321 -5.86 10.70 -21.41
C ASN A 321 -6.15 10.19 -20.00
N MET A 322 -5.17 10.19 -19.11
CA MET A 322 -5.31 9.84 -17.69
C MET A 322 -4.71 10.94 -16.79
N ARG A 323 -5.53 11.56 -15.94
CA ARG A 323 -5.13 12.56 -14.94
C ARG A 323 -5.63 12.12 -13.57
N ASN A 324 -4.93 11.17 -12.96
CA ASN A 324 -5.30 10.66 -11.64
C ASN A 324 -5.14 11.74 -10.57
N HIS A 325 -6.19 11.97 -9.77
CA HIS A 325 -6.11 12.93 -8.67
C HIS A 325 -5.53 12.32 -7.39
N MET A 326 -6.07 11.19 -6.93
CA MET A 326 -5.70 10.53 -5.67
C MET A 326 -5.60 9.01 -5.78
N ASN A 327 -6.35 8.40 -6.71
CA ASN A 327 -6.34 6.95 -6.92
C ASN A 327 -5.46 6.59 -8.10
N SER A 328 -4.50 5.70 -7.86
CA SER A 328 -3.58 5.19 -8.89
C SER A 328 -4.30 4.21 -9.81
N CYS A 329 -3.82 4.07 -11.05
CA CYS A 329 -4.35 3.06 -11.96
C CYS A 329 -4.06 1.63 -11.47
N VAL A 330 -4.81 0.66 -12.02
CA VAL A 330 -4.42 -0.75 -12.05
C VAL A 330 -3.94 -1.07 -13.46
N LEU A 331 -2.77 -1.70 -13.56
CA LEU A 331 -2.20 -2.21 -14.80
C LEU A 331 -2.50 -3.69 -14.93
N LYS A 332 -3.14 -4.11 -16.03
CA LYS A 332 -3.33 -5.52 -16.34
C LYS A 332 -3.24 -5.77 -17.85
N ASP A 333 -2.45 -6.77 -18.24
CA ASP A 333 -2.29 -7.21 -19.64
C ASP A 333 -1.99 -6.06 -20.63
N GLY A 334 -1.20 -5.07 -20.22
CA GLY A 334 -0.84 -3.91 -21.03
C GLY A 334 -1.89 -2.80 -21.10
N TRP A 335 -2.86 -2.79 -20.18
CA TRP A 335 -3.91 -1.79 -20.10
C TRP A 335 -4.01 -1.18 -18.70
N LEU A 336 -4.13 0.14 -18.66
CA LEU A 336 -4.30 0.96 -17.47
C LEU A 336 -5.77 1.26 -17.25
N TYR A 337 -6.29 0.91 -16.08
CA TYR A 337 -7.65 1.20 -15.65
C TYR A 337 -7.59 2.20 -14.49
N GLY A 338 -8.24 3.36 -14.63
CA GLY A 338 -8.16 4.40 -13.61
C GLY A 338 -9.11 5.57 -13.85
N PHE A 339 -9.22 6.44 -12.84
CA PHE A 339 -10.08 7.62 -12.90
C PHE A 339 -9.30 8.84 -13.42
N ASP A 340 -9.84 9.46 -14.46
CA ASP A 340 -9.34 10.71 -15.03
C ASP A 340 -10.20 11.89 -14.57
N GLY A 341 -9.56 12.89 -13.97
CA GLY A 341 -10.18 14.15 -13.56
C GLY A 341 -9.85 14.54 -12.13
N ASN A 342 -10.53 15.56 -11.61
CA ASN A 342 -10.28 16.09 -10.27
C ASN A 342 -11.57 16.09 -9.44
N SER A 343 -11.44 15.84 -8.13
CA SER A 343 -12.58 15.81 -7.20
C SER A 343 -13.35 17.13 -7.14
N HIS A 344 -12.67 18.27 -7.29
CA HIS A 344 -13.27 19.61 -7.37
C HIS A 344 -14.23 19.80 -8.56
N ASN A 345 -14.17 18.94 -9.58
CA ASN A 345 -15.10 18.93 -10.71
C ASN A 345 -15.58 17.51 -11.02
N ARG A 346 -16.21 16.87 -10.03
CA ARG A 346 -16.67 15.48 -10.08
C ARG A 346 -17.45 15.10 -11.35
N ARG A 347 -18.23 16.04 -11.92
CA ARG A 347 -19.05 15.82 -13.12
C ARG A 347 -18.24 15.53 -14.38
N THR A 348 -16.96 15.92 -14.37
CA THR A 348 -16.02 15.66 -15.46
C THR A 348 -15.13 14.46 -15.23
N VAL A 349 -15.20 13.86 -14.03
CA VAL A 349 -14.42 12.68 -13.71
C VAL A 349 -15.01 11.46 -14.41
N THR A 350 -14.15 10.64 -14.98
CA THR A 350 -14.53 9.44 -15.73
C THR A 350 -13.58 8.31 -15.45
N LEU A 351 -14.10 7.08 -15.41
CA LEU A 351 -13.28 5.88 -15.43
C LEU A 351 -12.81 5.63 -16.86
N LYS A 352 -11.55 5.25 -17.05
CA LYS A 352 -10.96 5.05 -18.37
C LYS A 352 -10.10 3.81 -18.46
N CYS A 353 -9.97 3.31 -19.67
CA CYS A 353 -8.96 2.33 -20.07
C CYS A 353 -8.01 2.95 -21.10
N VAL A 354 -6.71 2.87 -20.83
CA VAL A 354 -5.64 3.44 -21.66
C VAL A 354 -4.61 2.36 -21.96
N ASN A 355 -4.12 2.30 -23.20
CA ASN A 355 -3.06 1.37 -23.58
C ASN A 355 -1.73 1.76 -22.93
N TRP A 356 -1.05 0.81 -22.28
CA TRP A 356 0.24 1.03 -21.61
C TRP A 356 1.33 1.50 -22.58
N ASN A 357 1.43 0.87 -23.75
CA ASN A 357 2.55 1.12 -24.67
C ASN A 357 2.40 2.42 -25.46
N THR A 358 1.17 2.84 -25.76
CA THR A 358 0.91 3.99 -26.65
C THR A 358 0.29 5.19 -25.94
N GLY A 359 -0.24 5.00 -24.73
CA GLY A 359 -1.04 5.99 -24.04
C GLY A 359 -2.38 6.28 -24.72
N GLU A 360 -2.80 5.51 -25.73
CA GLU A 360 -4.05 5.71 -26.44
C GLU A 360 -5.26 5.31 -25.59
N LEU A 361 -6.29 6.15 -25.62
CA LEU A 361 -7.56 5.90 -24.96
C LEU A 361 -8.34 4.81 -25.68
N SER A 362 -8.73 3.75 -24.98
CA SER A 362 -9.64 2.73 -25.50
C SER A 362 -11.10 3.10 -25.25
N TRP A 363 -11.47 3.30 -23.99
CA TRP A 363 -12.84 3.62 -23.60
C TRP A 363 -12.90 4.57 -22.40
N THR A 364 -14.07 5.18 -22.22
CA THR A 364 -14.38 6.11 -21.12
C THR A 364 -15.78 5.79 -20.61
N GLU A 365 -15.91 5.70 -19.29
CA GLU A 365 -17.16 5.47 -18.58
C GLU A 365 -17.47 6.63 -17.61
N ARG A 366 -18.74 6.99 -17.48
CA ARG A 366 -19.20 8.16 -16.69
C ARG A 366 -19.92 7.71 -15.42
N ASP A 367 -20.43 8.69 -14.67
CA ASP A 367 -21.37 8.45 -13.57
C ASP A 367 -20.85 7.57 -12.41
N LEU A 368 -19.53 7.54 -12.23
CA LEU A 368 -18.83 6.94 -11.10
C LEU A 368 -18.09 7.97 -10.22
N GLY A 369 -18.03 9.23 -10.69
CA GLY A 369 -17.37 10.35 -10.02
C GLY A 369 -15.89 10.11 -9.72
N CYS A 370 -15.36 10.78 -8.69
CA CYS A 370 -13.96 10.60 -8.23
C CYS A 370 -13.77 9.33 -7.40
N GLY A 371 -14.10 8.18 -8.00
CA GLY A 371 -14.05 6.88 -7.35
C GLY A 371 -12.64 6.30 -7.21
N ALA A 372 -12.62 5.04 -6.79
CA ALA A 372 -11.42 4.22 -6.62
C ALA A 372 -11.69 2.79 -7.10
N LEU A 373 -10.64 2.02 -7.40
CA LEU A 373 -10.80 0.65 -7.89
C LEU A 373 -9.64 -0.27 -7.49
N VAL A 374 -9.97 -1.55 -7.33
CA VAL A 374 -9.04 -2.69 -7.46
C VAL A 374 -9.50 -3.57 -8.61
N ALA A 375 -8.71 -4.58 -8.94
CA ALA A 375 -9.12 -5.60 -9.89
C ALA A 375 -8.99 -7.02 -9.33
N THR A 376 -9.61 -7.95 -10.02
CA THR A 376 -9.25 -9.37 -10.03
C THR A 376 -8.62 -9.72 -11.36
N GLN A 377 -8.37 -11.00 -11.62
CA GLN A 377 -7.93 -11.46 -12.95
C GLN A 377 -8.96 -11.20 -14.06
N GLU A 378 -10.25 -11.02 -13.73
CA GLU A 378 -11.34 -10.96 -14.71
C GLU A 378 -12.27 -9.75 -14.53
N HIS A 379 -12.20 -9.05 -13.40
CA HIS A 379 -13.16 -7.99 -13.06
C HIS A 379 -12.49 -6.76 -12.48
N LEU A 380 -13.08 -5.60 -12.75
CA LEU A 380 -12.88 -4.36 -12.01
C LEU A 380 -13.84 -4.33 -10.82
N ILE A 381 -13.34 -4.01 -9.63
CA ILE A 381 -14.13 -3.75 -8.42
C ILE A 381 -13.99 -2.28 -8.09
N ILE A 382 -15.07 -1.53 -8.31
CA ILE A 382 -15.07 -0.08 -8.30
C ILE A 382 -15.92 0.41 -7.14
N LEU A 383 -15.43 1.38 -6.38
CA LEU A 383 -16.22 2.16 -5.45
C LEU A 383 -16.40 3.57 -6.04
N SER A 384 -17.64 3.92 -6.39
CA SER A 384 -17.96 5.27 -6.87
C SER A 384 -17.78 6.31 -5.77
N ASP A 385 -17.61 7.58 -6.14
CA ASP A 385 -17.45 8.66 -5.14
C ASP A 385 -18.66 8.88 -4.24
N GLU A 386 -19.81 8.36 -4.64
CA GLU A 386 -21.06 8.36 -3.88
C GLU A 386 -21.27 7.05 -3.11
N GLY A 387 -20.33 6.10 -3.09
CA GLY A 387 -20.42 4.91 -2.24
C GLY A 387 -21.21 3.73 -2.84
N GLU A 388 -21.28 3.66 -4.17
CA GLU A 388 -21.79 2.48 -4.87
C GLU A 388 -20.64 1.54 -5.22
N LEU A 389 -20.75 0.28 -4.79
CA LEU A 389 -19.88 -0.79 -5.21
C LEU A 389 -20.35 -1.30 -6.57
N VAL A 390 -19.48 -1.27 -7.57
CA VAL A 390 -19.75 -1.68 -8.95
C VAL A 390 -18.77 -2.78 -9.34
N LEU A 391 -19.30 -3.83 -9.94
CA LEU A 391 -18.52 -4.92 -10.53
C LEU A 391 -18.64 -4.80 -12.05
N ALA A 392 -17.52 -4.82 -12.76
CA ALA A 392 -17.47 -4.75 -14.22
C ALA A 392 -16.44 -5.72 -14.78
N ASP A 393 -16.56 -6.08 -16.06
CA ASP A 393 -15.55 -6.87 -16.76
C ASP A 393 -14.21 -6.12 -16.81
N LEU A 394 -13.11 -6.83 -16.60
CA LEU A 394 -11.77 -6.36 -16.92
C LEU A 394 -11.50 -6.56 -18.42
N ASP A 395 -12.12 -5.71 -19.25
CA ASP A 395 -12.03 -5.77 -20.71
C ASP A 395 -11.42 -4.47 -21.27
N PRO A 396 -10.31 -4.54 -22.01
CA PRO A 396 -9.74 -3.35 -22.62
C PRO A 396 -10.57 -2.80 -23.78
N GLN A 397 -11.48 -3.57 -24.39
CA GLN A 397 -12.26 -3.15 -25.55
C GLN A 397 -13.51 -2.37 -25.16
N SER A 398 -14.11 -2.65 -24.01
CA SER A 398 -15.32 -1.99 -23.56
C SER A 398 -15.49 -2.03 -22.05
N PHE A 399 -16.21 -1.05 -21.50
CA PHE A 399 -16.71 -1.14 -20.14
C PHE A 399 -18.04 -1.89 -20.14
N LYS A 400 -18.15 -2.93 -19.30
CA LYS A 400 -19.39 -3.67 -19.11
C LYS A 400 -19.65 -3.92 -17.64
N GLU A 401 -20.55 -3.14 -17.08
CA GLU A 401 -21.09 -3.33 -15.74
C GLU A 401 -21.82 -4.67 -15.63
N ARG A 402 -21.54 -5.41 -14.56
CA ARG A 402 -22.15 -6.68 -14.21
C ARG A 402 -23.13 -6.59 -13.06
N GLY A 403 -22.96 -5.61 -12.19
CA GLY A 403 -23.88 -5.28 -11.12
C GLY A 403 -23.40 -4.11 -10.28
N ARG A 404 -24.30 -3.58 -9.46
CA ARG A 404 -24.09 -2.40 -8.63
C ARG A 404 -24.88 -2.54 -7.32
N LEU A 405 -24.27 -2.09 -6.23
CA LEU A 405 -24.86 -2.09 -4.90
C LEU A 405 -24.52 -0.77 -4.19
N LYS A 406 -25.51 -0.08 -3.65
CA LYS A 406 -25.29 1.07 -2.76
C LYS A 406 -24.78 0.56 -1.42
N VAL A 407 -23.50 0.81 -1.11
CA VAL A 407 -22.87 0.34 0.12
C VAL A 407 -22.71 1.46 1.13
N LEU A 408 -22.44 2.69 0.72
CA LEU A 408 -22.19 3.82 1.62
C LEU A 408 -22.98 5.06 1.17
N ASP A 409 -23.33 5.90 2.15
CA ASP A 409 -24.02 7.18 1.95
C ASP A 409 -23.08 8.36 2.28
N GLU A 410 -21.81 8.21 1.91
CA GLU A 410 -20.72 9.15 2.19
C GLU A 410 -19.83 9.34 0.95
N GLN A 411 -19.01 10.38 0.96
CA GLN A 411 -17.96 10.54 -0.03
C GLN A 411 -16.95 9.38 0.07
N CYS A 412 -16.67 8.71 -1.05
CA CYS A 412 -15.78 7.55 -1.08
C CYS A 412 -14.63 7.79 -2.06
N TRP A 413 -13.45 8.16 -1.54
CA TRP A 413 -12.23 8.33 -2.34
C TRP A 413 -11.19 7.24 -2.08
N THR A 414 -11.51 6.27 -1.23
CA THR A 414 -10.61 5.20 -0.81
C THR A 414 -10.87 3.93 -1.62
N MET A 415 -9.78 3.32 -2.09
CA MET A 415 -9.80 2.05 -2.80
C MET A 415 -10.48 0.94 -1.97
N PRO A 416 -11.48 0.22 -2.52
CA PRO A 416 -12.06 -0.93 -1.85
C PRO A 416 -11.05 -2.09 -1.81
N VAL A 417 -11.19 -3.01 -0.87
CA VAL A 417 -10.31 -4.19 -0.77
C VAL A 417 -11.14 -5.45 -0.89
N LEU A 418 -10.76 -6.35 -1.81
CA LEU A 418 -11.27 -7.72 -1.85
C LEU A 418 -10.30 -8.63 -1.10
N CYS A 419 -10.78 -9.27 -0.05
CA CYS A 419 -10.02 -10.25 0.72
C CYS A 419 -10.96 -11.31 1.29
N ASN A 420 -10.68 -12.59 1.02
CA ASN A 420 -11.43 -13.75 1.51
C ASN A 420 -12.92 -13.73 1.14
N GLY A 421 -13.23 -13.36 -0.11
CA GLY A 421 -14.61 -13.27 -0.59
C GLY A 421 -15.39 -12.05 -0.08
N TYR A 422 -14.77 -11.19 0.73
CA TYR A 422 -15.38 -9.96 1.24
C TYR A 422 -14.82 -8.73 0.56
N VAL A 423 -15.69 -7.77 0.23
CA VAL A 423 -15.28 -6.42 -0.18
C VAL A 423 -15.48 -5.44 0.95
N TYR A 424 -14.39 -4.76 1.32
CA TYR A 424 -14.35 -3.73 2.34
C TYR A 424 -14.40 -2.35 1.68
N CYS A 425 -15.45 -1.58 1.98
CA CYS A 425 -15.68 -0.24 1.44
C CYS A 425 -15.62 0.78 2.57
N ARG A 426 -14.86 1.87 2.36
CA ARG A 426 -14.70 2.97 3.33
C ARG A 426 -15.24 4.29 2.78
N GLY A 427 -16.02 4.98 3.61
CA GLY A 427 -16.42 6.38 3.42
C GLY A 427 -15.51 7.34 4.21
N ALA A 428 -15.41 8.58 3.72
CA ALA A 428 -14.53 9.60 4.27
C ALA A 428 -14.99 10.12 5.65
N GLU A 429 -16.26 9.94 6.04
CA GLU A 429 -16.77 10.35 7.36
C GLU A 429 -16.60 9.25 8.42
N GLY A 430 -16.19 8.05 7.99
CA GLY A 430 -15.70 6.98 8.85
C GLY A 430 -16.48 5.69 8.79
N SER A 431 -17.50 5.56 7.94
CA SER A 431 -18.20 4.28 7.77
C SER A 431 -17.33 3.28 7.01
N LEU A 432 -16.98 2.16 7.65
CA LEU A 432 -16.39 0.98 7.04
C LEU A 432 -17.44 -0.12 6.96
N ALA A 433 -17.67 -0.65 5.76
CA ALA A 433 -18.65 -1.71 5.50
C ALA A 433 -17.98 -2.93 4.89
N CYS A 434 -18.47 -4.11 5.26
CA CYS A 434 -18.06 -5.39 4.68
C CYS A 434 -19.21 -5.99 3.88
N VAL A 435 -18.95 -6.32 2.61
CA VAL A 435 -19.90 -6.94 1.69
C VAL A 435 -19.44 -8.35 1.38
N ASP A 436 -20.31 -9.34 1.58
CA ASP A 436 -20.00 -10.76 1.34
C ASP A 436 -20.33 -11.14 -0.11
N LEU A 437 -19.33 -11.36 -0.95
CA LEU A 437 -19.52 -11.77 -2.35
C LEU A 437 -19.65 -13.29 -2.53
N ASP A 438 -19.31 -14.09 -1.53
CA ASP A 438 -19.27 -15.56 -1.61
C ASP A 438 -20.61 -16.21 -1.27
N THR A 439 -21.46 -15.56 -0.46
CA THR A 439 -22.79 -16.06 -0.07
C THR A 439 -23.74 -16.29 -1.26
N VAL A 440 -23.45 -15.72 -2.43
CA VAL A 440 -24.22 -15.96 -3.66
C VAL A 440 -23.93 -17.36 -4.27
N ARG A 441 -22.79 -17.98 -3.97
CA ARG A 441 -22.48 -19.36 -4.42
C ARG A 441 -23.22 -20.46 -3.65
N ALA A 442 -23.75 -20.17 -2.47
CA ALA A 442 -24.39 -21.18 -1.62
C ALA A 442 -25.90 -21.35 -1.86
N ALA A 443 -26.49 -20.58 -2.80
CA ALA A 443 -27.93 -20.54 -3.06
C ALA A 443 -28.37 -21.27 -4.36
N GLU A 444 -27.44 -21.86 -5.10
CA GLU A 444 -27.69 -22.79 -6.22
C GLU A 444 -27.23 -24.21 -5.85
#